data_AF-A0AAJ6HXY7-F1
#
_entry.id   AF-A0AAJ6HXY7-F1
#
_cell.length_a   1.000
_cell.length_b   1.000
_cell.length_c   1.000
_cell.angle_alpha   90.00
_cell.angle_beta   90.00
_cell.angle_gamma   90.00
#
_symmetry.space_group_name_H-M   'P 1'
#
loop_
_entity.id
_entity.type
_entity.pdbx_description
1 polymer ?
#
loop_
_entity_poly.entity_id
_entity_poly.type
_entity_poly.pdbx_seq_one_letter_code
_entity_poly.pdbx_strand_id
1 'polypeptide(L)'
;MNGGPSVELRRSRGSRLLAVVCVLGGVVLLALPSDGAPLRMVIAVGAVALGLVALVSALRPFRFGIDADGLTIRRPGLRRSIAWAEVDALVLDEPPRRDGRPEPPRLLLVPPPGVPVEPVTARHPIDGRPAIELLVLDQVREQPEQVAAALTSYAGDRFVDLPALRRAAFADPDLPASLRGYQMNRVDQLIRLGQDALVSGDPQIRQAARNEIEHARAAGLPIAQRGYGGLAAETALDALTAALADHPTTDRRTTP
;
A
#
# COMPACT_ATOMS: atom_id res chain seq x y z
N MET A 1 -0.96 -11.53 35.18
CA MET A 1 -0.13 -10.69 34.30
C MET A 1 0.58 -11.63 33.35
N ASN A 2 -0.02 -11.92 32.20
CA ASN A 2 0.52 -12.85 31.21
C ASN A 2 0.82 -12.05 29.95
N GLY A 3 2.11 -11.82 29.69
CA GLY A 3 2.59 -11.27 28.43
C GLY A 3 2.42 -12.31 27.33
N GLY A 4 1.31 -12.24 26.60
CA GLY A 4 1.20 -12.92 25.31
C GLY A 4 2.23 -12.34 24.32
N PRO A 5 2.64 -13.10 23.30
CA PRO A 5 3.55 -12.60 22.29
C PRO A 5 2.95 -11.35 21.64
N SER A 6 3.64 -10.21 21.73
CA SER A 6 3.26 -8.95 21.10
C SER A 6 4.25 -8.66 19.98
N VAL A 7 3.76 -8.52 18.74
CA VAL A 7 4.62 -8.15 17.62
C VAL A 7 4.71 -6.63 17.55
N GLU A 8 5.87 -6.08 17.91
CA GLU A 8 6.18 -4.64 17.81
C GLU A 8 6.83 -4.36 16.45
N LEU A 9 6.09 -3.71 15.54
CA LEU A 9 6.64 -3.26 14.26
C LEU A 9 7.48 -1.99 14.46
N ARG A 10 8.78 -2.01 14.14
CA ARG A 10 9.72 -0.90 14.34
C ARG A 10 10.03 -0.20 13.02
N ARG A 11 10.29 1.11 13.05
CA ARG A 11 10.50 1.94 11.84
C ARG A 11 11.82 1.68 11.09
N SER A 12 11.77 1.76 9.75
CA SER A 12 12.90 1.57 8.83
C SER A 12 14.00 2.64 8.97
N ARG A 13 15.26 2.23 8.71
CA ARG A 13 16.50 2.98 8.97
C ARG A 13 16.90 3.95 7.85
N GLY A 14 16.10 4.12 6.79
CA GLY A 14 16.47 4.87 5.59
C GLY A 14 16.69 6.37 5.83
N SER A 15 15.86 7.01 6.67
CA SER A 15 16.01 8.44 6.96
C SER A 15 17.19 8.77 7.87
N ARG A 16 17.74 7.78 8.59
CA ARG A 16 18.85 8.00 9.53
C ARG A 16 20.17 8.25 8.80
N LEU A 17 20.42 7.55 7.70
CA LEU A 17 21.65 7.75 6.91
C LEU A 17 21.64 9.13 6.24
N LEU A 18 20.52 9.52 5.63
CA LEU A 18 20.39 10.86 5.04
C LEU A 18 20.48 11.96 6.11
N ALA A 19 19.82 11.79 7.27
CA ALA A 19 19.91 12.74 8.38
C ALA A 19 21.34 12.85 8.94
N VAL A 20 22.05 11.73 9.11
CA VAL A 20 23.46 11.72 9.56
C VAL A 20 24.37 12.36 8.54
N VAL A 21 24.18 12.09 7.24
CA VAL A 21 24.94 12.74 6.15
C VAL A 21 24.66 14.25 6.11
N CYS A 22 23.41 14.68 6.30
CA CYS A 22 23.06 16.11 6.37
C CYS A 22 23.68 16.80 7.60
N VAL A 23 23.66 16.17 8.78
CA VAL A 23 24.27 16.73 10.00
C VAL A 23 25.79 16.79 9.87
N LEU A 24 26.44 15.70 9.44
CA LEU A 24 27.89 15.68 9.22
C LEU A 24 28.30 16.66 8.13
N GLY A 25 27.55 16.75 7.04
CA GLY A 25 27.79 17.71 5.96
C GLY A 25 27.66 19.16 6.44
N GLY A 26 26.66 19.47 7.26
CA GLY A 26 26.48 20.80 7.87
C GLY A 26 27.60 21.18 8.84
N VAL A 27 28.05 20.22 9.67
CA VAL A 27 29.16 20.42 10.62
C VAL A 27 30.49 20.63 9.90
N VAL A 28 30.77 19.84 8.85
CA VAL A 28 31.98 19.99 8.03
C VAL A 28 31.98 21.34 7.30
N LEU A 29 30.83 21.80 6.80
CA LEU A 29 30.71 23.12 6.17
C LEU A 29 31.01 24.28 7.13
N LEU A 30 30.71 24.12 8.42
CA LEU A 30 30.96 25.13 9.47
C LEU A 30 32.41 25.13 9.97
N ALA A 31 33.12 24.00 9.87
CA ALA A 31 34.48 23.84 10.38
C ALA A 31 35.57 24.32 9.39
N LEU A 32 35.22 24.57 8.12
CA LEU A 32 36.14 25.06 7.10
C LEU A 32 36.26 26.60 7.16
N PRO A 33 37.45 27.16 7.44
CA PRO A 33 37.64 28.61 7.48
C PRO A 33 37.59 29.17 6.05
N SER A 34 36.66 30.08 5.79
CA SER A 34 36.57 30.79 4.51
C SER A 34 35.77 32.10 4.67
N ASP A 35 36.24 33.17 4.04
CA ASP A 35 35.74 34.55 4.14
C ASP A 35 34.39 34.80 3.41
N GLY A 36 33.55 33.78 3.24
CA GLY A 36 32.40 33.79 2.34
C GLY A 36 31.01 33.63 3.00
N ALA A 37 30.34 34.77 3.15
CA ALA A 37 28.90 35.05 3.05
C ALA A 37 27.88 34.48 4.09
N PRO A 38 26.96 35.34 4.60
CA PRO A 38 25.88 34.96 5.53
C PRO A 38 24.91 33.89 4.98
N LEU A 39 24.82 33.76 3.65
CA LEU A 39 24.03 32.73 2.97
C LEU A 39 24.49 31.31 3.35
N ARG A 40 25.79 31.11 3.56
CA ARG A 40 26.36 29.79 3.90
C ARG A 40 26.04 29.41 5.36
N MET A 41 26.00 30.40 6.25
CA MET A 41 25.57 30.22 7.64
C MET A 41 24.08 29.82 7.71
N VAL A 42 23.21 30.44 6.91
CA VAL A 42 21.79 30.07 6.82
C VAL A 42 21.62 28.64 6.29
N ILE A 43 22.37 28.24 5.26
CA ILE A 43 22.33 26.87 4.72
C ILE A 43 22.82 25.85 5.75
N ALA A 44 23.91 26.13 6.47
CA ALA A 44 24.43 25.22 7.49
C ALA A 44 23.50 25.07 8.69
N VAL A 45 22.95 26.17 9.20
CA VAL A 45 21.94 26.17 10.28
C VAL A 45 20.69 25.43 9.82
N GLY A 46 20.24 25.67 8.59
CA GLY A 46 19.11 24.97 7.98
C GLY A 46 19.35 23.46 7.89
N ALA A 47 20.53 23.02 7.44
CA ALA A 47 20.88 21.61 7.35
C ALA A 47 20.96 20.93 8.73
N VAL A 48 21.55 21.60 9.73
CA VAL A 48 21.62 21.11 11.11
C VAL A 48 20.23 21.02 11.74
N ALA A 49 19.38 22.04 11.56
CA ALA A 49 18.01 22.04 12.06
C ALA A 49 17.15 20.97 11.38
N LEU A 50 17.22 20.82 10.06
CA LEU A 50 16.52 19.75 9.34
C LEU A 50 17.01 18.37 9.79
N GLY A 51 18.33 18.22 9.98
CA GLY A 51 18.95 16.99 10.46
C GLY A 51 18.51 16.62 11.88
N LEU A 52 18.44 17.61 12.78
CA LEU A 52 17.91 17.45 14.15
C LEU A 52 16.43 17.10 14.15
N VAL A 53 15.60 17.75 13.33
CA VAL A 53 14.16 17.42 13.20
C VAL A 53 13.97 16.02 12.62
N ALA A 54 14.77 15.64 11.61
CA ALA A 54 14.79 14.29 11.05
C ALA A 54 15.25 13.25 12.09
N LEU A 55 16.22 13.57 12.94
CA LEU A 55 16.72 12.70 13.99
C LEU A 55 15.69 12.55 15.13
N VAL A 56 15.08 13.65 15.58
CA VAL A 56 14.01 13.64 16.60
C VAL A 56 12.78 12.90 16.08
N SER A 57 12.42 13.07 14.81
CA SER A 57 11.33 12.30 14.19
C SER A 57 11.68 10.82 13.98
N ALA A 58 12.96 10.47 13.82
CA ALA A 58 13.45 9.08 13.81
C ALA A 58 13.56 8.44 15.20
N LEU A 59 13.58 9.25 16.26
CA LEU A 59 13.61 8.84 17.67
C LEU A 59 12.22 8.82 18.34
N ARG A 60 11.18 9.41 17.72
CA ARG A 60 9.81 9.32 18.26
C ARG A 60 9.29 7.88 18.09
N PRO A 61 8.87 7.21 19.18
CA PRO A 61 8.47 5.81 19.14
C PRO A 61 7.11 5.67 18.45
N PHE A 62 7.16 5.37 17.15
CA PHE A 62 6.06 4.72 16.45
C PHE A 62 5.87 3.34 17.10
N ARG A 63 4.73 3.11 17.74
CA ARG A 63 4.37 1.81 18.32
C ARG A 63 3.08 1.34 17.67
N PHE A 64 3.20 0.37 16.79
CA PHE A 64 2.08 -0.46 16.34
C PHE A 64 2.26 -1.82 17.01
N GLY A 65 1.49 -2.05 18.08
CA GLY A 65 1.46 -3.31 18.78
C GLY A 65 0.25 -4.11 18.31
N ILE A 66 0.49 -5.34 17.88
CA ILE A 66 -0.56 -6.33 17.67
C ILE A 66 -0.50 -7.26 18.88
N ASP A 67 -1.60 -7.36 19.60
CA ASP A 67 -1.73 -8.19 20.79
C ASP A 67 -3.04 -8.99 20.76
N ALA A 68 -3.22 -9.87 21.76
CA ALA A 68 -4.41 -10.72 21.84
C ALA A 68 -5.69 -9.93 22.11
N ASP A 69 -5.59 -8.72 22.66
CA ASP A 69 -6.74 -7.88 23.03
C ASP A 69 -7.14 -6.93 21.88
N GLY A 70 -6.18 -6.59 20.99
CA GLY A 70 -6.43 -5.72 19.86
C GLY A 70 -5.18 -5.13 19.20
N LEU A 71 -5.34 -3.89 18.76
CA LEU A 71 -4.31 -3.09 18.12
C LEU A 71 -4.00 -1.86 18.97
N THR A 72 -2.73 -1.66 19.32
CA THR A 72 -2.27 -0.43 19.95
C THR A 72 -1.52 0.43 18.94
N ILE A 73 -2.05 1.60 18.62
CA ILE A 73 -1.47 2.53 17.64
C ILE A 73 -1.01 3.81 18.33
N ARG A 74 0.27 4.15 18.15
CA ARG A 74 0.83 5.45 18.57
C ARG A 74 1.56 6.11 17.40
N ARG A 75 0.87 7.01 16.69
CA ARG A 75 1.44 7.90 15.66
C ARG A 75 0.94 9.35 15.80
N PRO A 76 1.65 10.35 15.24
CA PRO A 76 1.11 11.70 15.12
C PRO A 76 -0.24 11.67 14.41
N GLY A 77 -1.29 12.22 15.04
CA GLY A 77 -2.65 12.23 14.49
C GLY A 77 -3.50 10.98 14.77
N LEU A 78 -2.94 9.89 15.32
CA LEU A 78 -3.73 8.71 15.73
C LEU A 78 -3.07 8.00 16.92
N ARG A 79 -3.63 8.17 18.11
CA ARG A 79 -3.19 7.52 19.35
C ARG A 79 -4.38 6.79 19.98
N ARG A 80 -4.62 5.55 19.56
CA ARG A 80 -5.74 4.75 20.06
C ARG A 80 -5.35 3.29 20.26
N SER A 81 -5.98 2.68 21.27
CA SER A 81 -6.11 1.23 21.38
C SER A 81 -7.42 0.85 20.72
N ILE A 82 -7.45 -0.22 19.94
CA ILE A 82 -8.63 -0.70 19.22
C ILE A 82 -8.83 -2.15 19.62
N ALA A 83 -9.93 -2.48 20.26
CA ALA A 83 -10.23 -3.88 20.57
C ALA A 83 -10.56 -4.66 19.29
N TRP A 84 -10.26 -5.96 19.24
CA TRP A 84 -10.65 -6.79 18.09
C TRP A 84 -12.16 -6.78 17.80
N ALA A 85 -13.00 -6.52 18.80
CA ALA A 85 -14.45 -6.37 18.64
C ALA A 85 -14.87 -5.12 17.85
N GLU A 86 -14.02 -4.08 17.82
CA GLU A 86 -14.23 -2.86 17.03
C GLU A 86 -13.70 -3.01 15.59
N VAL A 87 -13.19 -4.19 15.24
CA VAL A 87 -12.58 -4.49 13.94
C VAL A 87 -13.44 -5.53 13.24
N ASP A 88 -14.05 -5.13 12.13
CA ASP A 88 -14.69 -6.06 11.20
C ASP A 88 -13.63 -6.65 10.27
N ALA A 89 -12.83 -5.78 9.65
CA ALA A 89 -11.73 -6.19 8.78
C ALA A 89 -10.49 -5.31 8.94
N LEU A 90 -9.32 -5.96 8.87
CA LEU A 90 -8.03 -5.33 8.64
C LEU A 90 -7.56 -5.66 7.25
N VAL A 91 -7.36 -4.64 6.43
CA VAL A 91 -7.13 -4.82 5.00
C VAL A 91 -5.76 -4.28 4.66
N LEU A 92 -4.86 -5.16 4.24
CA LEU A 92 -3.60 -4.78 3.63
C LEU A 92 -3.86 -4.45 2.16
N ASP A 93 -3.60 -3.22 1.76
CA ASP A 93 -3.76 -2.74 0.38
C ASP A 93 -2.42 -2.21 -0.14
N GLU A 94 -2.10 -2.53 -1.39
CA GLU A 94 -0.98 -1.92 -2.12
C GLU A 94 -1.58 -1.00 -3.18
N PRO A 95 -1.53 0.33 -3.04
CA PRO A 95 -2.20 1.25 -3.95
C PRO A 95 -1.65 1.17 -5.38
N PRO A 96 -2.41 1.62 -6.40
CA PRO A 96 -1.90 1.68 -7.76
C PRO A 96 -0.71 2.63 -7.84
N ARG A 97 0.19 2.35 -8.78
CA ARG A 97 1.32 3.25 -9.06
C ARG A 97 0.78 4.61 -9.47
N ARG A 98 1.34 5.66 -8.87
CA ARG A 98 1.02 7.04 -9.23
C ARG A 98 2.22 7.63 -9.97
N ASP A 99 1.98 8.09 -11.19
CA ASP A 99 3.01 8.65 -12.07
C ASP A 99 4.22 7.70 -12.27
N GLY A 100 3.96 6.39 -12.34
CA GLY A 100 4.99 5.36 -12.52
C GLY A 100 5.82 5.06 -11.27
N ARG A 101 5.47 5.64 -10.11
CA ARG A 101 6.11 5.34 -8.82
C ARG A 101 5.27 4.37 -8.01
N PRO A 102 5.88 3.32 -7.42
CA PRO A 102 5.19 2.48 -6.45
C PRO A 102 4.71 3.33 -5.27
N GLU A 103 3.42 3.22 -4.95
CA GLU A 103 2.93 3.73 -3.67
C GLU A 103 3.15 2.65 -2.61
N PRO A 104 3.56 3.05 -1.39
CA PRO A 104 3.81 2.08 -0.34
C PRO A 104 2.52 1.39 0.11
N PRO A 105 2.59 0.10 0.48
CA PRO A 105 1.42 -0.61 0.97
C PRO A 105 0.92 0.02 2.26
N ARG A 106 -0.38 -0.08 2.51
CA ARG A 106 -1.07 0.54 3.63
C ARG A 106 -2.01 -0.46 4.30
N LEU A 107 -2.15 -0.33 5.62
CA LEU A 107 -3.08 -1.10 6.42
C LEU A 107 -4.30 -0.25 6.74
N LEU A 108 -5.46 -0.73 6.33
CA LEU A 108 -6.76 -0.11 6.55
C LEU A 108 -7.54 -0.89 7.61
N LEU A 109 -8.30 -0.17 8.43
CA LEU A 109 -9.27 -0.75 9.35
C LEU A 109 -10.68 -0.42 8.88
N VAL A 110 -11.51 -1.45 8.79
CA VAL A 110 -12.94 -1.34 8.55
C VAL A 110 -13.68 -1.72 9.84
N PRO A 111 -14.53 -0.82 10.37
CA PRO A 111 -15.32 -1.11 11.55
C PRO A 111 -16.54 -1.99 11.22
N PRO A 112 -17.18 -2.58 12.25
CA PRO A 112 -18.45 -3.29 12.09
C PRO A 112 -19.54 -2.42 11.45
N PRO A 113 -20.46 -3.03 10.68
CA PRO A 113 -21.55 -2.30 10.06
C PRO A 113 -22.41 -1.58 11.12
N GLY A 114 -22.76 -0.33 10.83
CA GLY A 114 -23.56 0.51 11.73
C GLY A 114 -22.78 1.24 12.83
N VAL A 115 -21.46 0.99 12.98
CA VAL A 115 -20.61 1.76 13.88
C VAL A 115 -20.04 2.98 13.15
N PRO A 116 -20.31 4.21 13.62
CA PRO A 116 -19.74 5.41 13.01
C PRO A 116 -18.23 5.41 13.16
N VAL A 117 -17.52 5.76 12.09
CA VAL A 117 -16.06 5.73 12.05
C VAL A 117 -15.51 7.14 11.92
N GLU A 118 -14.73 7.57 12.91
CA GLU A 118 -14.07 8.87 12.90
C GLU A 118 -12.61 8.76 13.34
N PRO A 119 -11.66 9.39 12.62
CA PRO A 119 -11.85 10.06 11.33
C PRO A 119 -11.91 9.05 10.16
N VAL A 120 -12.82 9.26 9.20
CA VAL A 120 -12.77 8.56 7.91
C VAL A 120 -11.57 9.10 7.12
N THR A 121 -10.53 8.27 6.97
CA THR A 121 -9.29 8.67 6.27
C THR A 121 -9.07 7.89 4.98
N ALA A 122 -9.79 6.79 4.79
CA ALA A 122 -9.72 5.95 3.61
C ALA A 122 -11.08 5.27 3.33
N ARG A 123 -11.12 4.51 2.24
CA ARG A 123 -12.21 3.58 1.92
C ARG A 123 -11.62 2.23 1.57
N HIS A 124 -12.36 1.18 1.89
CA HIS A 124 -12.01 -0.16 1.46
C HIS A 124 -12.04 -0.21 -0.08
N PRO A 125 -10.99 -0.72 -0.75
CA PRO A 125 -10.80 -0.56 -2.18
C PRO A 125 -11.78 -1.38 -3.05
N ILE A 126 -12.35 -2.46 -2.52
CA ILE A 126 -13.31 -3.30 -3.25
C ILE A 126 -14.77 -2.87 -2.99
N ASP A 127 -15.22 -2.95 -1.74
CA ASP A 127 -16.62 -2.67 -1.35
C ASP A 127 -16.93 -1.19 -1.04
N GLY A 128 -15.93 -0.30 -1.02
CA GLY A 128 -16.11 1.14 -0.78
C GLY A 128 -16.46 1.54 0.66
N ARG A 129 -16.51 0.59 1.61
CA ARG A 129 -16.86 0.85 3.02
C ARG A 129 -15.89 1.87 3.64
N PRO A 130 -16.38 2.72 4.57
CA PRO A 130 -15.53 3.72 5.20
C PRO A 130 -14.45 3.03 6.05
N ALA A 131 -13.21 3.49 5.92
CA ALA A 131 -12.06 2.89 6.56
C ALA A 131 -11.17 3.94 7.23
N ILE A 132 -10.39 3.49 8.21
CA ILE A 132 -9.32 4.28 8.83
C ILE A 132 -8.00 3.74 8.29
N GLU A 133 -7.19 4.59 7.67
CA GLU A 133 -5.81 4.24 7.35
C GLU A 133 -4.99 4.19 8.65
N LEU A 134 -4.61 3.00 9.08
CA LEU A 134 -3.86 2.78 10.31
C LEU A 134 -2.37 3.04 10.12
N LEU A 135 -1.82 2.62 8.98
CA LEU A 135 -0.38 2.63 8.73
C LEU A 135 -0.07 2.61 7.24
N VAL A 136 0.99 3.31 6.87
CA VAL A 136 1.69 3.15 5.59
C VAL A 136 3.01 2.43 5.87
N LEU A 137 3.27 1.32 5.17
CA LEU A 137 4.35 0.37 5.43
C LEU A 137 5.73 0.85 4.99
N ASP A 138 5.85 1.99 4.30
CA ASP A 138 7.14 2.66 4.08
C ASP A 138 7.83 3.07 5.40
N GLN A 139 7.04 3.22 6.46
CA GLN A 139 7.46 3.57 7.79
C GLN A 139 7.77 2.35 8.67
N VAL A 140 7.76 1.12 8.14
CA VAL A 140 8.00 -0.12 8.89
C VAL A 140 9.28 -0.81 8.42
N ARG A 141 10.07 -1.37 9.34
CA ARG A 141 11.36 -2.06 9.09
C ARG A 141 11.15 -3.52 8.73
N GLU A 142 10.09 -4.12 9.26
CA GLU A 142 9.66 -5.48 8.94
C GLU A 142 9.12 -5.53 7.52
N GLN A 143 9.44 -6.61 6.81
CA GLN A 143 8.99 -6.79 5.43
C GLN A 143 7.44 -6.94 5.43
N PRO A 144 6.73 -6.44 4.42
CA PRO A 144 5.26 -6.53 4.34
C PRO A 144 4.73 -7.96 4.57
N GLU A 145 5.48 -8.97 4.15
CA GLU A 145 5.14 -10.39 4.34
C GLU A 145 5.17 -10.81 5.82
N GLN A 146 6.08 -10.27 6.63
CA GLN A 146 6.15 -10.55 8.07
C GLN A 146 5.00 -9.89 8.82
N VAL A 147 4.60 -8.69 8.38
CA VAL A 147 3.43 -7.98 8.91
C VAL A 147 2.15 -8.76 8.58
N ALA A 148 2.03 -9.23 7.34
CA ALA A 148 0.93 -10.07 6.92
C ALA A 148 0.87 -11.36 7.75
N ALA A 149 1.98 -12.08 7.92
CA ALA A 149 2.02 -13.31 8.72
C ALA A 149 1.62 -13.09 10.19
N ALA A 150 2.07 -11.99 10.80
CA ALA A 150 1.65 -11.61 12.15
C ALA A 150 0.15 -11.29 12.21
N LEU A 151 -0.36 -10.49 11.27
CA LEU A 151 -1.78 -10.15 11.21
C LEU A 151 -2.67 -11.37 10.97
N THR A 152 -2.27 -12.28 10.08
CA THR A 152 -2.96 -13.57 9.89
C THR A 152 -3.03 -14.36 11.19
N SER A 153 -1.98 -14.33 12.01
CA SER A 153 -1.92 -15.08 13.27
C SER A 153 -2.80 -14.48 14.38
N TYR A 154 -2.87 -13.14 14.50
CA TYR A 154 -3.60 -12.48 15.59
C TYR A 154 -5.02 -12.04 15.23
N ALA A 155 -5.22 -11.53 14.00
CA ALA A 155 -6.53 -11.06 13.55
C ALA A 155 -7.39 -12.20 12.97
N GLY A 156 -6.77 -13.32 12.60
CA GLY A 156 -7.44 -14.49 12.02
C GLY A 156 -8.26 -14.10 10.78
N ASP A 157 -9.53 -14.50 10.77
CA ASP A 157 -10.47 -14.26 9.67
C ASP A 157 -10.77 -12.78 9.39
N ARG A 158 -10.40 -11.87 10.31
CA ARG A 158 -10.57 -10.42 10.12
C ARG A 158 -9.50 -9.84 9.20
N PHE A 159 -8.37 -10.51 9.00
CA PHE A 159 -7.30 -9.99 8.15
C PHE A 159 -7.50 -10.38 6.68
N VAL A 160 -7.41 -9.38 5.82
CA VAL A 160 -7.57 -9.49 4.38
C VAL A 160 -6.28 -9.00 3.70
N ASP A 161 -5.52 -9.95 3.13
CA ASP A 161 -4.37 -9.66 2.28
C ASP A 161 -4.85 -9.45 0.83
N LEU A 162 -5.17 -8.20 0.46
CA LEU A 162 -5.63 -7.90 -0.89
C LEU A 162 -4.57 -8.17 -1.97
N PRO A 163 -3.28 -7.83 -1.79
CA PRO A 163 -2.25 -8.25 -2.73
C PRO A 163 -2.27 -9.76 -3.00
N ALA A 164 -2.39 -10.59 -1.96
CA ALA A 164 -2.47 -12.04 -2.13
C ALA A 164 -3.76 -12.47 -2.84
N LEU A 165 -4.92 -11.90 -2.47
CA LEU A 165 -6.20 -12.21 -3.11
C LEU A 165 -6.22 -11.82 -4.58
N ARG A 166 -5.67 -10.65 -4.94
CA ARG A 166 -5.56 -10.19 -6.33
C ARG A 166 -4.68 -11.13 -7.15
N ARG A 167 -3.50 -11.51 -6.63
CA ARG A 167 -2.60 -12.47 -7.29
C ARG A 167 -3.24 -13.85 -7.45
N ALA A 168 -4.06 -14.28 -6.50
CA ALA A 168 -4.81 -15.53 -6.59
C ALA A 168 -5.95 -15.46 -7.61
N ALA A 169 -6.62 -14.30 -7.72
CA ALA A 169 -7.70 -14.08 -8.68
C ALA A 169 -7.19 -13.96 -10.12
N PHE A 170 -6.07 -13.26 -10.32
CA PHE A 170 -5.38 -13.16 -11.59
C PHE A 170 -3.90 -12.86 -11.34
N ALA A 171 -3.02 -13.78 -11.73
CA ALA A 171 -1.58 -13.65 -11.53
C ALA A 171 -1.02 -12.42 -12.25
N ASP A 172 -0.02 -11.78 -11.66
CA ASP A 172 0.60 -10.60 -12.26
C ASP A 172 1.30 -11.00 -13.58
N PRO A 173 0.87 -10.43 -14.72
CA PRO A 173 1.44 -10.79 -16.01
C PRO A 173 2.87 -10.23 -16.15
N ASP A 174 3.76 -11.00 -16.78
CA ASP A 174 5.08 -10.49 -17.14
C ASP A 174 4.95 -9.56 -18.36
N LEU A 175 5.04 -8.25 -18.09
CA LEU A 175 4.90 -7.21 -19.08
C LEU A 175 6.25 -6.53 -19.33
N PRO A 176 7.03 -6.97 -20.33
CA PRO A 176 8.31 -6.37 -20.61
C PRO A 176 8.15 -4.92 -21.09
N ALA A 177 9.04 -4.05 -20.60
CA ALA A 177 9.10 -2.67 -21.05
C ALA A 177 9.60 -2.60 -22.50
N SER A 178 8.94 -1.81 -23.33
CA SER A 178 9.31 -1.53 -24.71
C SER A 178 9.37 -0.02 -24.98
N LEU A 179 10.11 0.34 -26.03
CA LEU A 179 10.00 1.67 -26.62
C LEU A 179 8.65 1.79 -27.33
N ARG A 180 7.99 2.94 -27.19
CA ARG A 180 6.66 3.20 -27.78
C ARG A 180 5.61 2.14 -27.42
N GLY A 181 5.66 1.65 -26.19
CA GLY A 181 4.66 0.74 -25.64
C GLY A 181 3.43 1.47 -25.09
N TYR A 182 2.43 0.71 -24.67
CA TYR A 182 1.27 1.27 -23.96
C TYR A 182 1.69 1.84 -22.62
N GLN A 183 1.05 2.94 -22.22
CA GLN A 183 1.35 3.63 -20.97
C GLN A 183 1.14 2.69 -19.78
N MET A 184 2.22 2.44 -19.01
CA MET A 184 2.24 1.44 -17.93
C MET A 184 1.12 1.70 -16.90
N ASN A 185 0.95 2.95 -16.44
CA ASN A 185 -0.08 3.30 -15.47
C ASN A 185 -1.50 2.95 -15.97
N ARG A 186 -1.79 3.10 -17.27
CA ARG A 186 -3.12 2.79 -17.81
C ARG A 186 -3.35 1.28 -17.87
N VAL A 187 -2.35 0.52 -18.30
CA VAL A 187 -2.42 -0.95 -18.32
C VAL A 187 -2.52 -1.51 -16.90
N ASP A 188 -1.69 -1.03 -15.97
CA ASP A 188 -1.72 -1.41 -14.55
C ASP A 188 -3.08 -1.10 -13.92
N GLN A 189 -3.70 0.04 -14.28
CA GLN A 189 -5.03 0.41 -13.81
C GLN A 189 -6.11 -0.56 -14.30
N LEU A 190 -6.06 -0.97 -15.57
CA LEU A 190 -7.00 -1.93 -16.15
C LEU A 190 -6.85 -3.33 -15.54
N ILE A 191 -5.60 -3.79 -15.35
CA ILE A 191 -5.32 -5.07 -14.69
C ILE A 191 -5.87 -5.06 -13.27
N ARG A 192 -5.61 -3.98 -12.52
CA ARG A 192 -6.11 -3.82 -11.16
C ARG A 192 -7.63 -3.79 -11.09
N LEU A 193 -8.28 -3.07 -12.01
CA LEU A 193 -9.75 -3.03 -12.09
C LEU A 193 -10.33 -4.44 -12.29
N GLY A 194 -9.74 -5.23 -13.19
CA GLY A 194 -10.17 -6.60 -13.40
C GLY A 194 -9.88 -7.52 -12.21
N GLN A 195 -8.70 -7.41 -11.59
CA GLN A 195 -8.37 -8.14 -10.35
C GLN A 195 -9.37 -7.82 -9.22
N ASP A 196 -9.65 -6.54 -8.96
CA ASP A 196 -10.60 -6.12 -7.92
C ASP A 196 -12.02 -6.64 -8.21
N ALA A 197 -12.43 -6.67 -9.49
CA ALA A 197 -13.72 -7.23 -9.91
C ALA A 197 -13.78 -8.77 -9.77
N LEU A 198 -12.67 -9.47 -10.03
CA LEU A 198 -12.59 -10.92 -9.78
C LEU A 198 -12.64 -11.25 -8.30
N VAL A 199 -11.96 -10.48 -7.46
CA VAL A 199 -11.96 -10.65 -5.98
C VAL A 199 -13.34 -10.35 -5.39
N SER A 200 -14.07 -9.36 -5.91
CA SER A 200 -15.43 -9.05 -5.41
C SER A 200 -16.41 -10.21 -5.64
N GLY A 201 -16.20 -11.00 -6.70
CA GLY A 201 -17.09 -12.10 -7.09
C GLY A 201 -18.46 -11.64 -7.62
N ASP A 202 -18.74 -10.33 -7.63
CA ASP A 202 -20.03 -9.79 -8.05
C ASP A 202 -20.15 -9.80 -9.59
N PRO A 203 -21.15 -10.50 -10.17
CA PRO A 203 -21.35 -10.55 -11.62
C PRO A 203 -21.50 -9.18 -12.28
N GLN A 204 -22.14 -8.21 -11.61
CA GLN A 204 -22.33 -6.87 -12.16
C GLN A 204 -21.01 -6.10 -12.19
N ILE A 205 -20.21 -6.18 -11.12
CA ILE A 205 -18.89 -5.53 -11.05
C ILE A 205 -17.95 -6.16 -12.09
N ARG A 206 -17.99 -7.48 -12.26
CA ARG A 206 -17.22 -8.19 -13.29
C ARG A 206 -17.59 -7.77 -14.70
N GLN A 207 -18.89 -7.69 -15.00
CA GLN A 207 -19.33 -7.25 -16.32
C GLN A 207 -18.97 -5.77 -16.57
N ALA A 208 -19.09 -4.91 -15.56
CA ALA A 208 -18.71 -3.50 -15.68
C ALA A 208 -17.20 -3.34 -15.93
N ALA A 209 -16.36 -4.07 -15.19
CA ALA A 209 -14.91 -4.07 -15.39
C ALA A 209 -14.52 -4.57 -16.79
N ARG A 210 -15.18 -5.65 -17.24
CA ARG A 210 -15.01 -6.19 -18.59
C ARG A 210 -15.32 -5.15 -19.66
N ASN A 211 -16.48 -4.50 -19.57
CA ASN A 211 -16.91 -3.48 -20.52
C ASN A 211 -15.92 -2.30 -20.56
N GLU A 212 -15.40 -1.86 -19.41
CA GLU A 212 -14.40 -0.79 -19.34
C GLU A 212 -13.08 -1.18 -20.01
N ILE A 213 -12.59 -2.42 -19.81
CA ILE A 213 -11.38 -2.92 -20.46
C ILE A 213 -11.58 -2.99 -21.98
N GLU A 214 -12.68 -3.56 -22.45
CA GLU A 214 -13.01 -3.64 -23.88
C GLU A 214 -13.16 -2.25 -24.50
N HIS A 215 -13.82 -1.31 -23.81
CA HIS A 215 -13.97 0.07 -24.26
C HIS A 215 -12.61 0.79 -24.35
N ALA A 216 -11.75 0.65 -23.34
CA ALA A 216 -10.43 1.26 -23.32
C ALA A 216 -9.53 0.74 -24.46
N ARG A 217 -9.65 -0.55 -24.80
CA ARG A 217 -8.95 -1.16 -25.94
C ARG A 217 -9.49 -0.66 -27.27
N ALA A 218 -10.81 -0.60 -27.44
CA ALA A 218 -11.45 -0.11 -28.65
C ALA A 218 -11.14 1.38 -28.93
N ALA A 219 -11.01 2.19 -27.87
CA ALA A 219 -10.62 3.60 -27.97
C ALA A 219 -9.12 3.80 -28.31
N GLY A 220 -8.31 2.74 -28.20
CA GLY A 220 -6.86 2.79 -28.35
C GLY A 220 -6.16 3.22 -27.07
N LEU A 221 -5.30 2.34 -26.54
CA LEU A 221 -4.52 2.64 -25.34
C LEU A 221 -3.45 3.71 -25.63
N PRO A 222 -3.23 4.68 -24.72
CA PRO A 222 -2.25 5.74 -24.90
C PRO A 222 -0.83 5.17 -24.98
N ILE A 223 -0.03 5.68 -25.92
CA ILE A 223 1.35 5.25 -26.15
C ILE A 223 2.31 6.18 -25.40
N ALA A 224 3.27 5.60 -24.69
CA ALA A 224 4.34 6.32 -24.01
C ALA A 224 5.70 6.01 -24.66
N GLN A 225 6.68 6.91 -24.53
CA GLN A 225 8.03 6.68 -25.07
C GLN A 225 8.66 5.40 -24.50
N ARG A 226 8.38 5.11 -23.23
CA ARG A 226 8.67 3.85 -22.54
C ARG A 226 7.37 3.33 -21.94
N GLY A 227 6.91 2.18 -22.43
CA GLY A 227 5.64 1.58 -22.05
C GLY A 227 5.75 0.05 -22.00
N TYR A 228 4.63 -0.66 -21.84
CA TYR A 228 4.61 -2.11 -22.01
C TYR A 228 4.50 -2.50 -23.49
N GLY A 229 5.14 -3.60 -23.88
CA GLY A 229 5.02 -4.14 -25.23
C GLY A 229 3.57 -4.42 -25.60
N GLY A 230 3.11 -3.89 -26.74
CA GLY A 230 1.71 -3.96 -27.15
C GLY A 230 1.16 -5.39 -27.18
N LEU A 231 1.88 -6.33 -27.79
CA LEU A 231 1.46 -7.73 -27.86
C LEU A 231 1.28 -8.38 -26.48
N ALA A 232 2.23 -8.16 -25.56
CA ALA A 232 2.17 -8.73 -24.22
C ALA A 232 1.02 -8.13 -23.39
N ALA A 233 0.82 -6.81 -23.51
CA ALA A 233 -0.28 -6.11 -22.85
C ALA A 233 -1.65 -6.53 -23.40
N GLU A 234 -1.82 -6.63 -24.72
CA GLU A 234 -3.05 -7.13 -25.34
C GLU A 234 -3.36 -8.56 -24.89
N THR A 235 -2.35 -9.45 -24.92
CA THR A 235 -2.51 -10.85 -24.48
C THR A 235 -2.96 -10.92 -23.01
N ALA A 236 -2.38 -10.10 -22.14
CA ALA A 236 -2.77 -10.05 -20.74
C ALA A 236 -4.19 -9.52 -20.54
N LEU A 237 -4.58 -8.47 -21.28
CA LEU A 237 -5.93 -7.91 -21.21
C LEU A 237 -6.99 -8.84 -21.81
N ASP A 238 -6.66 -9.60 -22.86
CA ASP A 238 -7.51 -10.67 -23.40
C ASP A 238 -7.74 -11.78 -22.37
N ALA A 239 -6.67 -12.26 -21.73
CA ALA A 239 -6.76 -13.26 -20.68
C ALA A 239 -7.60 -12.78 -19.49
N LEU A 240 -7.45 -11.51 -19.09
CA LEU A 240 -8.24 -10.90 -18.04
C LEU A 240 -9.72 -10.77 -18.41
N THR A 241 -10.01 -10.37 -19.65
CA THR A 241 -11.38 -10.27 -20.19
C THR A 241 -12.07 -11.65 -20.20
N ALA A 242 -11.34 -12.69 -20.60
CA ALA A 242 -11.81 -14.08 -20.55
C ALA A 242 -12.09 -14.52 -19.11
N ALA A 243 -11.15 -14.27 -18.18
CA ALA A 243 -11.33 -14.61 -16.78
C ALA A 243 -12.55 -13.90 -16.16
N LEU A 244 -12.81 -12.64 -16.53
CA LEU A 244 -13.99 -11.90 -16.09
C LEU A 244 -15.30 -12.49 -16.61
N ALA A 245 -15.29 -13.10 -17.80
CA ALA A 245 -16.45 -13.77 -18.39
C ALA A 245 -16.76 -15.14 -17.77
N ASP A 246 -15.73 -15.86 -17.29
CA ASP A 246 -15.87 -17.18 -16.69
C ASP A 246 -16.63 -17.11 -15.37
N HIS A 247 -17.87 -17.59 -15.35
CA HIS A 247 -18.63 -17.70 -14.11
C HIS A 247 -17.97 -18.77 -13.24
N PRO A 248 -17.69 -18.50 -11.95
CA PRO A 248 -17.32 -19.57 -11.03
C PRO A 248 -18.53 -20.49 -10.95
N THR A 249 -18.44 -21.62 -11.65
CA THR A 249 -19.44 -22.68 -11.57
C THR A 249 -19.47 -23.08 -10.11
N THR A 250 -20.61 -22.89 -9.45
CA THR A 250 -20.85 -23.37 -8.10
C THR A 250 -20.89 -24.90 -8.15
N ASP A 251 -19.72 -25.53 -8.28
CA ASP A 251 -19.60 -26.98 -8.25
C ASP A 251 -19.06 -27.42 -6.89
N ARG A 252 -19.98 -27.49 -5.93
CA ARG A 252 -19.92 -28.49 -4.86
C ARG A 252 -21.33 -28.76 -4.31
N ARG A 253 -22.15 -29.41 -5.13
CA ARG A 253 -23.06 -30.43 -4.59
C ARG A 253 -22.29 -31.74 -4.56
N THR A 254 -21.78 -32.10 -3.40
CA THR A 254 -21.52 -33.51 -3.07
C THR A 254 -22.07 -33.79 -1.68
N THR A 255 -23.27 -34.35 -1.68
CA THR A 255 -23.77 -35.29 -0.67
C THR A 255 -24.58 -36.31 -1.47
N PRO A 256 -24.40 -37.59 -1.18
CA PRO A 256 -25.09 -38.20 -0.05
C PRO A 256 -24.16 -38.76 1.02
#